data_AF-A0A076N5E5-F1
#
_entry.id   AF-A0A076N5E5-F1
#
_cell.length_a   1.000
_cell.length_b   1.000
_cell.length_c   1.000
_cell.angle_alpha   90.00
_cell.angle_beta   90.00
_cell.angle_gamma   90.00
#
_symmetry.space_group_name_H-M   'P 1'
#
loop_
_entity.id
_entity.type
_entity.pdbx_description
1 polymer ?
#
loop_
_entity_poly.entity_id
_entity_poly.type
_entity_poly.pdbx_seq_one_letter_code
_entity_poly.pdbx_strand_id
1 'polypeptide(L)'
;MSTRPYVLASAAVSLDGYLDDTSDRRLLLSNEEDFARVDDVRAGVDAILVGAGTIRTDNPRLLVRSGRGNPAKVTITGSGDLDPSANFFTTGDVEKLVYTPAAAVPKVRERLGAVATVVDGGDPLDLWHVLADLAGRGIERLMVEGGGAIHTMFLTAGVVDELQLAVAPVFVGEAAAPRFVGPGRFPPGRLQLTETRRIGDVVFMRYHLGQAARDHRRLREAIELAEKCPPSTTFRVGAIVVNAADEVLATGYSGETDPHDHAEEVAIAKLGDADLTGATIYSSLEPCSSRASRAVSCTQHILNAGIPRVVFAWREPNLFVDCVGAETLRAAGREVRELPDLSALVKATNAHLPLGD
;
A
#
# COMPACT_ATOMS: atom_id res chain seq x y z
N MET A 1 -13.18 -8.04 0.07
CA MET A 1 -11.82 -8.15 0.62
C MET A 1 -10.82 -7.94 -0.51
N SER A 2 -9.67 -7.33 -0.23
CA SER A 2 -8.60 -7.12 -1.23
C SER A 2 -8.10 -8.46 -1.76
N THR A 3 -7.77 -8.55 -3.06
CA THR A 3 -7.22 -9.77 -3.68
C THR A 3 -5.72 -9.98 -3.40
N ARG A 4 -5.05 -8.96 -2.85
CA ARG A 4 -3.64 -8.99 -2.40
C ARG A 4 -3.40 -7.97 -1.28
N PRO A 5 -2.34 -8.12 -0.46
CA PRO A 5 -1.92 -7.08 0.46
C PRO A 5 -1.43 -5.82 -0.28
N TYR A 6 -1.43 -4.70 0.44
CA TYR A 6 -0.66 -3.51 0.10
C TYR A 6 0.83 -3.82 0.30
N VAL A 7 1.64 -3.65 -0.74
CA VAL A 7 3.05 -4.04 -0.74
C VAL A 7 3.93 -2.81 -0.66
N LEU A 8 4.68 -2.70 0.44
CA LEU A 8 5.70 -1.70 0.68
C LEU A 8 7.08 -2.33 0.48
N ALA A 9 7.84 -1.87 -0.51
CA ALA A 9 9.25 -2.19 -0.64
C ALA A 9 10.09 -1.17 0.14
N SER A 10 11.01 -1.64 0.99
CA SER A 10 11.93 -0.78 1.73
C SER A 10 13.37 -1.19 1.50
N ALA A 11 14.24 -0.21 1.26
CA ALA A 11 15.68 -0.42 1.14
C ALA A 11 16.47 0.81 1.59
N ALA A 12 17.69 0.56 2.07
CA ALA A 12 18.73 1.56 2.21
C ALA A 12 19.82 1.27 1.18
N VAL A 13 20.25 2.28 0.43
CA VAL A 13 21.20 2.13 -0.67
C VAL A 13 22.33 3.15 -0.58
N SER A 14 23.49 2.82 -1.15
CA SER A 14 24.55 3.79 -1.43
C SER A 14 24.13 4.79 -2.52
N LEU A 15 24.88 5.89 -2.70
CA LEU A 15 24.65 6.89 -3.76
C LEU A 15 24.63 6.27 -5.17
N ASP A 16 25.42 5.23 -5.38
CA ASP A 16 25.50 4.49 -6.62
C ASP A 16 24.51 3.32 -6.72
N GLY A 17 23.72 3.02 -5.67
CA GLY A 17 22.59 2.08 -5.72
C GLY A 17 22.89 0.64 -5.29
N TYR A 18 23.89 0.43 -4.44
CA TYR A 18 24.21 -0.86 -3.83
C TYR A 18 23.52 -1.02 -2.46
N LEU A 19 23.21 -2.26 -2.08
CA LEU A 19 22.63 -2.64 -0.79
C LEU A 19 23.68 -3.03 0.25
N ASP A 20 24.88 -3.42 -0.20
CA ASP A 20 25.99 -3.86 0.63
C ASP A 20 27.30 -3.76 -0.18
N ASP A 21 28.45 -4.04 0.44
CA ASP A 21 29.72 -4.28 -0.25
C ASP A 21 29.99 -5.80 -0.46
N THR A 22 31.20 -6.18 -0.89
CA THR A 22 31.58 -7.61 -1.07
C THR A 22 32.22 -8.24 0.18
N SER A 23 32.28 -7.51 1.30
CA SER A 23 32.88 -8.02 2.53
C SER A 23 31.93 -8.95 3.30
N ASP A 24 32.50 -9.72 4.23
CA ASP A 24 31.72 -10.58 5.13
C ASP A 24 31.04 -9.80 6.27
N ARG A 25 31.19 -8.46 6.29
CA ARG A 25 30.57 -7.59 7.29
C ARG A 25 29.48 -6.78 6.61
N ARG A 26 28.28 -6.81 7.19
CA ARG A 26 27.18 -5.98 6.73
C ARG A 26 27.55 -4.50 6.73
N LEU A 27 27.45 -3.85 5.57
CA LEU A 27 27.58 -2.41 5.43
C LEU A 27 26.33 -1.70 5.98
N LEU A 28 26.53 -0.78 6.92
CA LEU A 28 25.44 0.04 7.44
C LEU A 28 25.23 1.25 6.54
N LEU A 29 24.23 1.16 5.67
CA LEU A 29 23.77 2.24 4.77
C LEU A 29 22.68 3.13 5.39
N SER A 30 22.54 3.09 6.71
CA SER A 30 21.47 3.78 7.44
C SER A 30 21.98 4.14 8.83
N ASN A 31 21.30 5.10 9.48
CA ASN A 31 21.64 5.62 10.80
C ASN A 31 20.55 5.25 11.82
N GLU A 32 20.78 5.52 13.11
CA GLU A 32 19.85 5.14 14.19
C GLU A 32 18.44 5.73 14.00
N GLU A 33 18.34 6.96 13.51
CA GLU A 33 17.06 7.63 13.23
C GLU A 33 16.28 6.92 12.11
N ASP A 34 16.96 6.52 11.03
CA ASP A 34 16.32 5.78 9.94
C ASP A 34 16.01 4.33 10.35
N PHE A 35 16.82 3.69 11.20
CA PHE A 35 16.47 2.41 11.80
C PHE A 35 15.23 2.49 12.69
N ALA A 36 15.07 3.55 13.48
CA ALA A 36 13.87 3.79 14.27
C ALA A 36 12.64 3.94 13.36
N ARG A 37 12.76 4.71 12.27
CA ARG A 37 11.70 4.83 11.26
C ARG A 37 11.33 3.49 10.64
N VAL A 38 12.31 2.67 10.24
CA VAL A 38 12.05 1.32 9.71
C VAL A 38 11.35 0.45 10.76
N ASP A 39 11.73 0.57 12.03
CA ASP A 39 11.06 -0.15 13.12
C ASP A 39 9.58 0.24 13.27
N ASP A 40 9.26 1.54 13.15
CA ASP A 40 7.88 2.02 13.15
C ASP A 40 7.09 1.49 11.95
N VAL A 41 7.71 1.38 10.77
CA VAL A 41 7.07 0.76 9.59
C VAL A 41 6.81 -0.73 9.85
N ARG A 42 7.79 -1.46 10.40
CA ARG A 42 7.63 -2.87 10.77
C ARG A 42 6.50 -3.08 11.80
N ALA A 43 6.34 -2.14 12.71
CA ALA A 43 5.26 -2.16 13.70
C ALA A 43 3.86 -2.01 13.07
N GLY A 44 3.78 -1.36 11.91
CA GLY A 44 2.54 -1.05 11.20
C GLY A 44 2.22 -1.96 10.00
N VAL A 45 2.89 -3.10 9.87
CA VAL A 45 2.60 -4.12 8.84
C VAL A 45 2.23 -5.45 9.46
N ASP A 46 1.54 -6.29 8.68
CA ASP A 46 1.10 -7.61 9.13
C ASP A 46 2.15 -8.69 8.83
N ALA A 47 3.00 -8.46 7.83
CA ALA A 47 4.08 -9.37 7.46
C ALA A 47 5.33 -8.64 6.95
N ILE A 48 6.50 -9.22 7.24
CA ILE A 48 7.80 -8.81 6.70
C ILE A 48 8.37 -9.94 5.85
N LEU A 49 8.77 -9.62 4.62
CA LEU A 49 9.34 -10.52 3.65
C LEU A 49 10.80 -10.21 3.36
N VAL A 50 11.63 -11.25 3.42
CA VAL A 50 13.02 -11.24 2.95
C VAL A 50 13.33 -12.46 2.10
N GLY A 51 14.23 -12.32 1.13
CA GLY A 51 14.69 -13.45 0.33
C GLY A 51 15.54 -14.43 1.13
N ALA A 52 15.57 -15.69 0.69
CA ALA A 52 16.42 -16.71 1.30
C ALA A 52 17.91 -16.35 1.29
N GLY A 53 18.37 -15.55 0.32
CA GLY A 53 19.74 -15.02 0.29
C GLY A 53 20.04 -14.14 1.50
N THR A 54 19.16 -13.20 1.83
CA THR A 54 19.27 -12.35 3.02
C THR A 54 19.29 -13.17 4.30
N ILE A 55 18.49 -14.25 4.39
CA ILE A 55 18.53 -15.12 5.57
C ILE A 55 19.90 -15.79 5.74
N ARG A 56 20.49 -16.29 4.65
CA ARG A 56 21.82 -16.94 4.69
C ARG A 56 22.94 -15.98 5.06
N THR A 57 22.91 -14.77 4.50
CA THR A 57 23.98 -13.78 4.69
C THR A 57 23.86 -13.05 6.03
N ASP A 58 22.67 -12.50 6.32
CA ASP A 58 22.50 -11.58 7.45
C ASP A 58 21.94 -12.26 8.72
N ASN A 59 21.40 -13.47 8.57
CA ASN A 59 20.71 -14.21 9.62
C ASN A 59 19.80 -13.31 10.50
N PRO A 60 18.85 -12.56 9.90
CA PRO A 60 18.13 -11.50 10.58
C PRO A 60 17.08 -12.06 11.53
N ARG A 61 16.87 -11.35 12.65
CA ARG A 61 15.79 -11.67 13.60
C ARG A 61 14.41 -11.18 13.13
N LEU A 62 14.35 -10.12 12.32
CA LEU A 62 13.11 -9.46 11.86
C LEU A 62 12.09 -9.23 12.99
N LEU A 63 12.55 -8.69 14.12
CA LEU A 63 11.70 -8.30 15.24
C LEU A 63 11.46 -6.79 15.21
N VAL A 64 10.29 -6.39 15.69
CA VAL A 64 9.98 -4.99 16.01
C VAL A 64 10.60 -4.66 17.37
N ARG A 65 11.51 -3.70 17.42
CA ARG A 65 12.23 -3.28 18.64
C ARG A 65 11.31 -2.55 19.60
N SER A 66 10.37 -1.75 19.08
CA SER A 66 9.38 -1.04 19.88
C SER A 66 8.39 -1.94 20.61
N GLY A 67 8.28 -3.22 20.21
CA GLY A 67 7.32 -4.19 20.74
C GLY A 67 5.87 -3.93 20.31
N ARG A 68 5.61 -2.93 19.45
CA ARG A 68 4.29 -2.65 18.90
C ARG A 68 4.09 -3.50 17.65
N GLY A 69 3.12 -4.42 17.67
CA GLY A 69 2.89 -5.33 16.55
C GLY A 69 3.86 -6.51 16.53
N ASN A 70 3.48 -7.57 15.82
CA ASN A 70 4.24 -8.81 15.75
C ASN A 70 4.04 -9.47 14.36
N PRO A 71 4.62 -8.87 13.30
CA PRO A 71 4.35 -9.28 11.93
C PRO A 71 4.80 -10.72 11.67
N ALA A 72 4.04 -11.41 10.83
CA ALA A 72 4.44 -12.69 10.29
C ALA A 72 5.76 -12.56 9.51
N LYS A 73 6.57 -13.62 9.52
CA LYS A 73 7.84 -13.65 8.81
C LYS A 73 7.70 -14.47 7.55
N VAL A 74 7.98 -13.85 6.41
CA VAL A 74 7.81 -14.48 5.10
C VAL A 74 9.16 -14.59 4.41
N THR A 75 9.40 -15.72 3.76
CA THR A 75 10.54 -15.86 2.86
C THR A 75 10.18 -16.62 1.59
N ILE A 76 10.87 -16.27 0.51
CA ILE A 76 10.79 -16.96 -0.78
C ILE A 76 12.12 -17.66 -1.03
N THR A 77 12.07 -18.95 -1.35
CA THR A 77 13.24 -19.78 -1.62
C THR A 77 13.02 -20.70 -2.82
N GLY A 78 14.01 -20.80 -3.71
CA GLY A 78 13.98 -21.76 -4.82
C GLY A 78 14.43 -23.18 -4.41
N SER A 79 15.41 -23.29 -3.52
CA SER A 79 16.07 -24.57 -3.21
C SER A 79 15.69 -25.16 -1.84
N GLY A 80 15.11 -24.35 -0.95
CA GLY A 80 14.90 -24.69 0.46
C GLY A 80 16.17 -24.74 1.30
N ASP A 81 17.34 -24.35 0.75
CA ASP A 81 18.61 -24.40 1.48
C ASP A 81 18.72 -23.22 2.46
N LEU A 82 18.03 -23.39 3.58
CA LEU A 82 18.00 -22.50 4.74
C LEU A 82 18.26 -23.34 5.99
N ASP A 83 19.00 -22.78 6.94
CA ASP A 83 19.25 -23.42 8.24
C ASP A 83 17.99 -23.29 9.12
N PRO A 84 17.35 -24.40 9.56
CA PRO A 84 16.19 -24.34 10.46
C PRO A 84 16.50 -23.64 11.80
N SER A 85 17.78 -23.57 12.20
CA SER A 85 18.23 -22.88 13.41
C SER A 85 18.49 -21.39 13.22
N ALA A 86 18.38 -20.87 11.99
CA ALA A 86 18.54 -19.44 11.71
C ALA A 86 17.60 -18.59 12.57
N ASN A 87 18.07 -17.40 12.94
CA ASN A 87 17.33 -16.43 13.75
C ASN A 87 15.96 -16.08 13.17
N PHE A 88 15.82 -16.14 11.84
CA PHE A 88 14.54 -15.96 11.16
C PHE A 88 13.47 -16.91 11.72
N PHE A 89 13.80 -18.20 11.88
CA PHE A 89 12.90 -19.25 12.35
C PHE A 89 12.81 -19.35 13.87
N THR A 90 13.93 -19.11 14.57
CA THR A 90 14.04 -19.38 16.01
C THR A 90 13.67 -18.20 16.91
N THR A 91 13.55 -16.99 16.36
CA THR A 91 13.19 -15.80 17.14
C THR A 91 11.74 -15.37 16.92
N GLY A 92 11.09 -14.87 17.96
CA GLY A 92 9.71 -14.39 17.90
C GLY A 92 8.68 -15.52 17.78
N ASP A 93 7.60 -15.42 18.57
CA ASP A 93 6.47 -16.34 18.48
C ASP A 93 5.44 -15.79 17.49
N VAL A 94 5.76 -15.96 16.20
CA VAL A 94 4.97 -15.51 15.04
C VAL A 94 4.85 -16.62 14.01
N GLU A 95 3.88 -16.50 13.10
CA GLU A 95 3.82 -17.33 11.90
C GLU A 95 5.09 -17.13 11.05
N LYS A 96 5.68 -18.23 10.59
CA LYS A 96 6.76 -18.24 9.61
C LYS A 96 6.28 -18.93 8.35
N LEU A 97 6.30 -18.22 7.23
CA LEU A 97 5.86 -18.69 5.92
C LEU A 97 7.06 -18.83 4.99
N VAL A 98 7.17 -20.00 4.34
CA VAL A 98 8.19 -20.28 3.33
C VAL A 98 7.49 -20.62 2.02
N TYR A 99 7.54 -19.70 1.07
CA TYR A 99 7.06 -19.93 -0.29
C TYR A 99 8.18 -20.49 -1.16
N THR A 100 7.84 -21.49 -1.96
CA THR A 100 8.79 -22.17 -2.85
C THR A 100 8.08 -22.73 -4.08
N PRO A 101 8.75 -22.92 -5.23
CA PRO A 101 8.10 -23.53 -6.39
C PRO A 101 7.50 -24.90 -6.06
N ALA A 102 6.40 -25.28 -6.70
CA ALA A 102 5.66 -26.53 -6.41
C ALA A 102 6.57 -27.76 -6.37
N ALA A 103 7.48 -27.87 -7.35
CA ALA A 103 8.44 -28.97 -7.45
C ALA A 103 9.41 -29.07 -6.25
N ALA A 104 9.68 -27.96 -5.55
CA ALA A 104 10.58 -27.91 -4.39
C ALA A 104 9.87 -28.16 -3.05
N VAL A 105 8.54 -28.06 -3.01
CA VAL A 105 7.74 -28.16 -1.77
C VAL A 105 8.07 -29.39 -0.93
N PRO A 106 8.16 -30.63 -1.47
CA PRO A 106 8.47 -31.81 -0.64
C PRO A 106 9.80 -31.68 0.10
N LYS A 107 10.86 -31.26 -0.62
CA LYS A 107 12.21 -31.08 -0.06
C LYS A 107 12.24 -29.96 0.98
N VAL A 108 11.59 -28.83 0.68
CA VAL A 108 11.55 -27.69 1.60
C VAL A 108 10.77 -28.05 2.87
N ARG A 109 9.67 -28.79 2.75
CA ARG A 109 8.86 -29.26 3.88
C ARG A 109 9.62 -30.26 4.75
N GLU A 110 10.36 -31.19 4.16
CA GLU A 110 11.22 -32.11 4.92
C GLU A 110 12.21 -31.35 5.81
N ARG A 111 12.80 -30.28 5.28
CA ARG A 111 13.84 -29.51 6.00
C ARG A 111 13.29 -28.48 6.99
N LEU A 112 12.24 -27.75 6.62
CA LEU A 112 11.76 -26.57 7.34
C LEU A 112 10.36 -26.73 7.95
N GLY A 113 9.64 -27.82 7.64
CA GLY A 113 8.26 -28.01 8.07
C GLY A 113 8.05 -28.08 9.59
N ALA A 114 9.12 -28.36 10.35
CA ALA A 114 9.09 -28.31 11.82
C ALA A 114 9.15 -26.89 12.40
N VAL A 115 9.62 -25.89 11.62
CA VAL A 115 9.86 -24.52 12.09
C VAL A 115 9.10 -23.46 11.28
N ALA A 116 8.47 -23.83 10.16
CA ALA A 116 7.70 -22.93 9.32
C ALA A 116 6.63 -23.66 8.50
N THR A 117 5.58 -22.93 8.13
CA THR A 117 4.59 -23.38 7.15
C THR A 117 5.17 -23.24 5.75
N VAL A 118 5.35 -24.37 5.07
CA VAL A 118 5.84 -24.40 3.68
C VAL A 118 4.65 -24.39 2.73
N VAL A 119 4.58 -23.34 1.90
CA VAL A 119 3.48 -23.05 0.98
C VAL A 119 3.97 -23.19 -0.46
N ASP A 120 3.12 -23.77 -1.30
CA ASP A 120 3.34 -23.84 -2.74
C ASP A 120 3.20 -22.43 -3.34
N GLY A 121 4.26 -21.96 -4.01
CA GLY A 121 4.28 -20.68 -4.70
C GLY A 121 3.90 -20.77 -6.18
N GLY A 122 3.59 -21.94 -6.71
CA GLY A 122 3.34 -22.20 -8.14
C GLY A 122 4.54 -22.83 -8.87
N ASP A 123 4.35 -23.19 -10.14
CA ASP A 123 5.40 -23.72 -11.01
C ASP A 123 5.36 -23.09 -12.43
N PRO A 124 6.28 -22.15 -12.76
CA PRO A 124 7.27 -21.55 -11.86
C PRO A 124 6.58 -20.72 -10.75
N LEU A 125 7.35 -20.29 -9.74
CA LEU A 125 6.82 -19.45 -8.66
C LEU A 125 6.14 -18.19 -9.22
N ASP A 126 4.90 -17.96 -8.79
CA ASP A 126 4.04 -16.85 -9.19
C ASP A 126 3.77 -15.93 -8.00
N LEU A 127 4.20 -14.68 -8.11
CA LEU A 127 3.99 -13.67 -7.07
C LEU A 127 2.52 -13.35 -6.84
N TRP A 128 1.66 -13.39 -7.86
CA TRP A 128 0.25 -13.11 -7.66
C TRP A 128 -0.42 -14.20 -6.83
N HIS A 129 -0.02 -15.45 -7.02
CA HIS A 129 -0.46 -16.57 -6.18
C HIS A 129 0.01 -16.40 -4.73
N VAL A 130 1.28 -16.07 -4.51
CA VAL A 130 1.84 -15.81 -3.17
C VAL A 130 1.07 -14.69 -2.46
N LEU A 131 0.83 -13.57 -3.15
CA LEU A 131 0.12 -12.42 -2.59
C LEU A 131 -1.36 -12.71 -2.31
N ALA A 132 -2.01 -13.54 -3.14
CA ALA A 132 -3.38 -13.97 -2.91
C ALA A 132 -3.49 -14.90 -1.68
N ASP A 133 -2.55 -15.84 -1.49
CA ASP A 133 -2.49 -16.68 -0.29
C ASP A 133 -2.24 -15.83 0.97
N LEU A 134 -1.32 -14.86 0.91
CA LEU A 134 -1.10 -13.92 2.01
C LEU A 134 -2.38 -13.14 2.37
N ALA A 135 -3.09 -12.60 1.38
CA ALA A 135 -4.37 -11.94 1.62
C ALA A 135 -5.42 -12.89 2.22
N GLY A 136 -5.47 -14.15 1.76
CA GLY A 136 -6.34 -15.18 2.32
C GLY A 136 -6.03 -15.52 3.78
N ARG A 137 -4.79 -15.28 4.23
CA ARG A 137 -4.36 -15.40 5.64
C ARG A 137 -4.65 -14.15 6.47
N GLY A 138 -5.26 -13.12 5.89
CA GLY A 138 -5.54 -11.86 6.57
C GLY A 138 -4.35 -10.88 6.60
N ILE A 139 -3.30 -11.12 5.82
CA ILE A 139 -2.22 -10.14 5.64
C ILE A 139 -2.77 -9.03 4.72
N GLU A 140 -2.93 -7.83 5.26
CA GLU A 140 -3.38 -6.66 4.51
C GLU A 140 -2.22 -5.76 4.08
N ARG A 141 -1.12 -5.75 4.84
CA ARG A 141 0.09 -4.96 4.59
C ARG A 141 1.34 -5.84 4.67
N LEU A 142 2.08 -5.89 3.56
CA LEU A 142 3.32 -6.63 3.41
C LEU A 142 4.49 -5.65 3.25
N MET A 143 5.50 -5.75 4.09
CA MET A 143 6.78 -5.09 3.91
C MET A 143 7.79 -6.03 3.27
N VAL A 144 8.42 -5.62 2.17
CA VAL A 144 9.50 -6.34 1.48
C VAL A 144 10.81 -5.60 1.76
N GLU A 145 11.71 -6.19 2.54
CA GLU A 145 12.97 -5.53 2.93
C GLU A 145 14.19 -6.07 2.19
N GLY A 146 14.20 -7.37 1.89
CA GLY A 146 15.47 -8.09 1.77
C GLY A 146 15.71 -8.79 0.45
N GLY A 147 16.82 -8.41 -0.18
CA GLY A 147 17.49 -9.11 -1.28
C GLY A 147 17.22 -8.47 -2.63
N GLY A 148 18.29 -8.08 -3.35
CA GLY A 148 18.16 -7.46 -4.67
C GLY A 148 17.33 -8.28 -5.66
N ALA A 149 17.40 -9.61 -5.60
CA ALA A 149 16.56 -10.50 -6.40
C ALA A 149 15.07 -10.43 -6.05
N ILE A 150 14.72 -10.33 -4.77
CA ILE A 150 13.33 -10.17 -4.32
C ILE A 150 12.79 -8.80 -4.73
N HIS A 151 13.54 -7.73 -4.46
CA HIS A 151 13.15 -6.38 -4.89
C HIS A 151 12.95 -6.31 -6.41
N THR A 152 13.85 -6.90 -7.18
CA THR A 152 13.70 -7.01 -8.65
C THR A 152 12.43 -7.75 -9.03
N MET A 153 12.18 -8.91 -8.42
CA MET A 153 11.01 -9.74 -8.72
C MET A 153 9.70 -8.99 -8.43
N PHE A 154 9.60 -8.32 -7.28
CA PHE A 154 8.41 -7.55 -6.89
C PHE A 154 8.20 -6.31 -7.77
N LEU A 155 9.26 -5.54 -8.04
CA LEU A 155 9.17 -4.33 -8.86
C LEU A 155 8.87 -4.64 -10.33
N THR A 156 9.46 -5.70 -10.89
CA THR A 156 9.20 -6.11 -12.29
C THR A 156 7.81 -6.73 -12.46
N ALA A 157 7.28 -7.40 -11.44
CA ALA A 157 5.89 -7.87 -11.43
C ALA A 157 4.85 -6.74 -11.30
N GLY A 158 5.27 -5.51 -10.97
CA GLY A 158 4.36 -4.36 -10.85
C GLY A 158 3.39 -4.45 -9.67
N VAL A 159 3.76 -5.20 -8.62
CA VAL A 159 2.91 -5.45 -7.44
C VAL A 159 3.25 -4.56 -6.24
N VAL A 160 4.36 -3.80 -6.31
CA VAL A 160 4.74 -2.83 -5.27
C VAL A 160 3.83 -1.60 -5.36
N ASP A 161 3.20 -1.24 -4.24
CA ASP A 161 2.36 -0.04 -4.13
C ASP A 161 3.17 1.16 -3.64
N GLU A 162 4.16 0.92 -2.77
CA GLU A 162 5.00 1.94 -2.16
C GLU A 162 6.46 1.52 -2.14
N LEU A 163 7.35 2.46 -2.46
CA LEU A 163 8.79 2.30 -2.31
C LEU A 163 9.31 3.35 -1.31
N GLN A 164 9.91 2.87 -0.23
CA GLN A 164 10.62 3.67 0.75
C GLN A 164 12.13 3.44 0.60
N LEU A 165 12.84 4.46 0.11
CA LEU A 165 14.26 4.39 -0.20
C LEU A 165 15.05 5.39 0.66
N ALA A 166 15.98 4.88 1.46
CA ALA A 166 17.00 5.69 2.11
C ALA A 166 18.29 5.66 1.28
N VAL A 167 18.89 6.81 1.03
CA VAL A 167 20.15 6.93 0.27
C VAL A 167 21.24 7.45 1.19
N ALA A 168 22.22 6.61 1.49
CA ALA A 168 23.39 6.94 2.27
C ALA A 168 24.43 7.72 1.45
N PRO A 169 25.16 8.67 2.06
CA PRO A 169 26.14 9.51 1.39
C PRO A 169 27.48 8.79 1.15
N VAL A 170 27.44 7.54 0.67
CA VAL A 170 28.61 6.70 0.41
C VAL A 170 28.55 6.10 -1.00
N PHE A 171 29.71 5.79 -1.57
CA PHE A 171 29.84 4.99 -2.79
C PHE A 171 30.38 3.61 -2.43
N VAL A 172 29.84 2.57 -3.05
CA VAL A 172 30.40 1.20 -2.94
C VAL A 172 31.32 0.92 -4.12
N GLY A 173 30.85 1.13 -5.35
CA GLY A 173 31.68 1.05 -6.56
C GLY A 173 32.18 -0.35 -6.93
N GLU A 174 31.77 -1.40 -6.22
CA GLU A 174 32.22 -2.78 -6.44
C GLU A 174 31.27 -3.52 -7.38
N ALA A 175 31.74 -3.92 -8.56
CA ALA A 175 30.89 -4.53 -9.59
C ALA A 175 30.19 -5.84 -9.14
N ALA A 176 30.77 -6.56 -8.19
CA ALA A 176 30.22 -7.80 -7.63
C ALA A 176 29.30 -7.57 -6.41
N ALA A 177 29.23 -6.35 -5.88
CA ALA A 177 28.41 -6.04 -4.73
C ALA A 177 26.90 -6.10 -5.07
N PRO A 178 26.04 -6.43 -4.10
CA PRO A 178 24.62 -6.58 -4.34
C PRO A 178 23.98 -5.22 -4.68
N ARG A 179 23.37 -5.14 -5.86
CA ARG A 179 22.58 -3.98 -6.31
C ARG A 179 21.19 -3.98 -5.67
N PHE A 180 20.59 -2.80 -5.52
CA PHE A 180 19.19 -2.67 -5.10
C PHE A 180 18.24 -3.46 -6.00
N VAL A 181 18.42 -3.32 -7.31
CA VAL A 181 17.71 -4.10 -8.31
C VAL A 181 18.68 -4.62 -9.38
N GLY A 182 18.40 -5.82 -9.88
CA GLY A 182 19.06 -6.42 -11.02
C GLY A 182 18.33 -6.15 -12.33
N PRO A 183 18.82 -6.73 -13.44
CA PRO A 183 18.18 -6.64 -14.74
C PRO A 183 16.75 -7.22 -14.73
N GLY A 184 15.83 -6.54 -15.40
CA GLY A 184 14.44 -6.97 -15.52
C GLY A 184 13.61 -6.01 -16.37
N ARG A 185 12.40 -6.41 -16.73
CA ARG A 185 11.43 -5.52 -17.41
C ARG A 185 10.58 -4.82 -16.34
N PHE A 186 10.95 -3.60 -16.00
CA PHE A 186 10.19 -2.79 -15.05
C PHE A 186 8.96 -2.18 -15.73
N PRO A 187 7.84 -2.02 -15.00
CA PRO A 187 6.69 -1.28 -15.51
C PRO A 187 7.11 0.11 -16.00
N PRO A 188 6.64 0.55 -17.17
CA PRO A 188 7.00 1.85 -17.71
C PRO A 188 6.35 2.99 -16.90
N GLY A 189 6.92 4.19 -17.02
CA GLY A 189 6.39 5.40 -16.40
C GLY A 189 7.28 5.95 -15.30
N ARG A 190 6.90 7.11 -14.78
CA ARG A 190 7.58 7.76 -13.65
C ARG A 190 6.89 7.37 -12.34
N LEU A 191 7.70 7.09 -11.32
CA LEU A 191 7.17 6.92 -9.96
C LEU A 191 6.74 8.27 -9.41
N GLN A 192 5.71 8.29 -8.57
CA GLN A 192 5.22 9.51 -7.93
C GLN A 192 5.95 9.71 -6.61
N LEU A 193 6.85 10.70 -6.52
CA LEU A 193 7.45 11.10 -5.25
C LEU A 193 6.38 11.71 -4.34
N THR A 194 6.18 11.14 -3.15
CA THR A 194 5.18 11.60 -2.18
C THR A 194 5.80 12.20 -0.92
N GLU A 195 7.02 11.83 -0.59
CA GLU A 195 7.77 12.39 0.52
C GLU A 195 9.25 12.44 0.17
N THR A 196 9.92 13.52 0.54
CA THR A 196 11.39 13.57 0.59
C THR A 196 11.81 14.33 1.83
N ARG A 197 12.75 13.78 2.59
CA ARG A 197 13.32 14.46 3.76
C ARG A 197 14.69 13.93 4.11
N ARG A 198 15.43 14.73 4.88
CA ARG A 198 16.69 14.33 5.48
C ARG A 198 16.44 13.57 6.80
N ILE A 199 17.21 12.52 7.04
CA ILE A 199 17.25 11.76 8.30
C ILE A 199 18.71 11.60 8.71
N GLY A 200 19.15 12.26 9.77
CA GLY A 200 20.59 12.38 10.06
C GLY A 200 21.40 12.86 8.84
N ASP A 201 22.20 11.98 8.25
CA ASP A 201 23.03 12.18 7.05
C ASP A 201 22.50 11.51 5.77
N VAL A 202 21.38 10.78 5.84
CA VAL A 202 20.77 10.10 4.68
C VAL A 202 19.59 10.90 4.10
N VAL A 203 19.32 10.67 2.82
CA VAL A 203 18.12 11.20 2.14
C VAL A 203 17.07 10.09 2.08
N PHE A 204 15.91 10.33 2.69
CA PHE A 204 14.75 9.45 2.61
C PHE A 204 13.80 9.93 1.53
N MET A 205 13.32 9.00 0.71
CA MET A 205 12.30 9.24 -0.31
C MET A 205 11.22 8.18 -0.22
N ARG A 206 9.96 8.62 -0.33
CA ARG A 206 8.79 7.75 -0.49
C ARG A 206 8.20 7.97 -1.87
N TYR A 207 7.94 6.86 -2.56
CA TYR A 207 7.27 6.85 -3.85
C TYR A 207 6.02 6.00 -3.77
N HIS A 208 4.94 6.44 -4.41
CA HIS A 208 3.83 5.55 -4.76
C HIS A 208 3.98 5.06 -6.19
N LEU A 209 3.52 3.83 -6.42
CA LEU A 209 3.63 3.10 -7.67
C LEU A 209 2.24 2.59 -8.11
N GLY A 210 2.11 2.24 -9.39
CA GLY A 210 0.95 1.54 -9.93
C GLY A 210 -0.39 2.19 -9.56
N GLN A 211 -1.32 1.38 -9.06
CA GLN A 211 -2.66 1.84 -8.66
C GLN A 211 -2.61 2.80 -7.47
N ALA A 212 -1.71 2.58 -6.50
CA ALA A 212 -1.58 3.48 -5.35
C ALA A 212 -1.20 4.91 -5.80
N ALA A 213 -0.28 5.07 -6.76
CA ALA A 213 0.03 6.39 -7.32
C ALA A 213 -1.16 7.06 -8.01
N ARG A 214 -1.96 6.28 -8.75
CA ARG A 214 -3.19 6.77 -9.40
C ARG A 214 -4.20 7.23 -8.36
N ASP A 215 -4.41 6.41 -7.33
CA ASP A 215 -5.37 6.71 -6.28
C ASP A 215 -5.01 8.00 -5.53
N HIS A 216 -3.76 8.16 -5.13
CA HIS A 216 -3.32 9.36 -4.43
C HIS A 216 -3.40 10.61 -5.31
N ARG A 217 -3.09 10.51 -6.61
CA ARG A 217 -3.25 11.63 -7.53
C ARG A 217 -4.72 12.02 -7.68
N ARG A 218 -5.59 11.07 -8.02
CA ARG A 218 -7.02 11.35 -8.24
C ARG A 218 -7.74 11.83 -6.99
N LEU A 219 -7.36 11.30 -5.83
CA LEU A 219 -7.95 11.74 -4.58
C LEU A 219 -7.46 13.14 -4.18
N ARG A 220 -6.21 13.52 -4.46
CA ARG A 220 -5.76 14.93 -4.32
C ARG A 220 -6.54 15.86 -5.25
N GLU A 221 -6.72 15.48 -6.51
CA GLU A 221 -7.56 16.25 -7.46
C GLU A 221 -9.01 16.38 -6.96
N ALA A 222 -9.58 15.34 -6.36
CA ALA A 222 -10.91 15.39 -5.75
C ALA A 222 -10.94 16.33 -4.54
N ILE A 223 -9.89 16.39 -3.72
CA ILE A 223 -9.76 17.33 -2.61
C ILE A 223 -9.65 18.78 -3.14
N GLU A 224 -8.88 19.01 -4.20
CA GLU A 224 -8.78 20.33 -4.85
C GLU A 224 -10.13 20.78 -5.43
N LEU A 225 -10.95 19.87 -5.96
CA LEU A 225 -12.32 20.20 -6.40
C LEU A 225 -13.20 20.71 -5.25
N ALA A 226 -12.99 20.24 -4.02
CA ALA A 226 -13.74 20.69 -2.86
C ALA A 226 -13.51 22.19 -2.55
N GLU A 227 -12.41 22.79 -3.02
CA GLU A 227 -12.16 24.23 -2.90
C GLU A 227 -13.12 25.09 -3.74
N LYS A 228 -13.78 24.50 -4.76
CA LYS A 228 -14.78 25.17 -5.59
C LYS A 228 -16.15 25.24 -4.93
N CYS A 229 -16.37 24.56 -3.81
CA CYS A 229 -17.65 24.56 -3.11
C CYS A 229 -18.02 25.98 -2.66
N PRO A 230 -19.28 26.41 -2.84
CA PRO A 230 -19.74 27.68 -2.28
C PRO A 230 -19.64 27.67 -0.74
N PRO A 231 -19.71 28.84 -0.10
CA PRO A 231 -19.89 28.91 1.35
C PRO A 231 -21.10 28.08 1.81
N SER A 232 -20.89 27.20 2.78
CA SER A 232 -21.94 26.31 3.30
C SER A 232 -21.74 26.05 4.79
N THR A 233 -22.76 25.50 5.45
CA THR A 233 -22.70 25.00 6.83
C THR A 233 -22.53 23.48 6.89
N THR A 234 -22.17 22.86 5.76
CA THR A 234 -21.99 21.42 5.57
C THR A 234 -20.57 21.13 5.05
N PHE A 235 -20.24 19.86 4.90
CA PHE A 235 -18.96 19.47 4.31
C PHE A 235 -18.81 19.93 2.85
N ARG A 236 -17.63 20.46 2.56
CA ARG A 236 -17.10 20.66 1.22
C ARG A 236 -16.43 19.37 0.78
N VAL A 237 -17.04 18.74 -0.20
CA VAL A 237 -16.60 17.46 -0.77
C VAL A 237 -16.37 17.66 -2.26
N GLY A 238 -15.36 17.01 -2.80
CA GLY A 238 -15.16 16.88 -4.23
C GLY A 238 -15.09 15.40 -4.62
N ALA A 239 -15.56 15.09 -5.82
CA ALA A 239 -15.63 13.74 -6.33
C ALA A 239 -15.19 13.66 -7.79
N ILE A 240 -14.50 12.57 -8.15
CA ILE A 240 -14.05 12.27 -9.51
C ILE A 240 -14.42 10.82 -9.83
N VAL A 241 -15.04 10.60 -10.99
CA VAL A 241 -15.28 9.26 -11.54
C VAL A 241 -14.35 9.04 -12.72
N VAL A 242 -13.58 7.96 -12.69
CA VAL A 242 -12.68 7.55 -13.79
C VAL A 242 -13.04 6.17 -14.31
N ASN A 243 -12.70 5.89 -15.57
CA ASN A 243 -12.78 4.54 -16.12
C ASN A 243 -11.56 3.67 -15.72
N ALA A 244 -11.54 2.41 -16.16
CA ALA A 244 -10.45 1.47 -15.89
C ALA A 244 -9.09 1.90 -16.46
N ALA A 245 -9.07 2.78 -17.47
CA ALA A 245 -7.87 3.36 -18.06
C ALA A 245 -7.38 4.62 -17.32
N ASP A 246 -8.02 5.00 -16.20
CA ASP A 246 -7.77 6.22 -15.44
C ASP A 246 -8.09 7.52 -16.22
N GLU A 247 -9.02 7.47 -17.16
CA GLU A 247 -9.58 8.65 -17.84
C GLU A 247 -10.76 9.20 -17.03
N VAL A 248 -10.77 10.52 -16.80
CA VAL A 248 -11.85 11.18 -16.05
C VAL A 248 -13.12 11.20 -16.89
N LEU A 249 -14.18 10.56 -16.38
CA LEU A 249 -15.50 10.53 -16.98
C LEU A 249 -16.36 11.70 -16.51
N ALA A 250 -16.32 12.00 -15.21
CA ALA A 250 -17.08 13.09 -14.61
C ALA A 250 -16.43 13.57 -13.30
N THR A 251 -16.75 14.80 -12.94
CA THR A 251 -16.38 15.41 -11.66
C THR A 251 -17.59 16.05 -11.00
N GLY A 252 -17.58 16.15 -9.69
CA GLY A 252 -18.59 16.86 -8.90
C GLY A 252 -17.98 17.53 -7.67
N TYR A 253 -18.64 18.55 -7.16
CA TYR A 253 -18.34 19.14 -5.85
C TYR A 253 -19.64 19.54 -5.15
N SER A 254 -19.63 19.60 -3.81
CA SER A 254 -20.81 19.96 -3.03
C SER A 254 -21.34 21.34 -3.45
N GLY A 255 -22.64 21.45 -3.69
CA GLY A 255 -23.27 22.73 -4.07
C GLY A 255 -23.02 23.19 -5.50
N GLU A 256 -22.56 22.31 -6.42
CA GLU A 256 -22.24 22.69 -7.80
C GLU A 256 -23.46 23.16 -8.61
N THR A 257 -24.58 22.46 -8.52
CA THR A 257 -25.81 22.78 -9.26
C THR A 257 -26.95 23.23 -8.35
N ASP A 258 -27.13 22.58 -7.20
CA ASP A 258 -28.09 22.92 -6.15
C ASP A 258 -27.36 22.98 -4.80
N PRO A 259 -27.70 23.90 -3.87
CA PRO A 259 -27.05 24.02 -2.57
C PRO A 259 -27.05 22.75 -1.71
N HIS A 260 -27.96 21.81 -1.96
CA HIS A 260 -28.05 20.53 -1.23
C HIS A 260 -27.35 19.36 -1.94
N ASP A 261 -26.80 19.58 -3.13
CA ASP A 261 -26.10 18.55 -3.88
C ASP A 261 -24.83 18.10 -3.16
N HIS A 262 -24.64 16.78 -3.11
CA HIS A 262 -23.37 16.19 -2.70
C HIS A 262 -22.50 15.93 -3.93
N ALA A 263 -21.18 15.93 -3.73
CA ALA A 263 -20.22 15.79 -4.82
C ALA A 263 -20.39 14.51 -5.64
N GLU A 264 -20.62 13.36 -4.98
CA GLU A 264 -20.79 12.07 -5.64
C GLU A 264 -22.08 12.02 -6.46
N GLU A 265 -23.17 12.59 -5.94
CA GLU A 265 -24.45 12.69 -6.64
C GLU A 265 -24.30 13.47 -7.94
N VAL A 266 -23.61 14.62 -7.89
CA VAL A 266 -23.38 15.46 -9.08
C VAL A 266 -22.48 14.77 -10.09
N ALA A 267 -21.38 14.15 -9.63
CA ALA A 267 -20.48 13.42 -10.51
C ALA A 267 -21.20 12.28 -11.23
N ILE A 268 -22.02 11.51 -10.51
CA ILE A 268 -22.78 10.38 -11.07
C ILE A 268 -23.87 10.84 -12.03
N ALA A 269 -24.60 11.92 -11.70
CA ALA A 269 -25.66 12.43 -12.56
C ALA A 269 -25.17 12.87 -13.96
N LYS A 270 -23.91 13.31 -14.07
CA LYS A 270 -23.27 13.71 -15.33
C LYS A 270 -22.90 12.54 -16.25
N LEU A 271 -22.91 11.30 -15.76
CA LEU A 271 -22.44 10.13 -16.51
C LEU A 271 -23.46 9.60 -17.52
N GLY A 272 -24.77 9.84 -17.31
CA GLY A 272 -25.82 9.29 -18.17
C GLY A 272 -25.70 7.76 -18.31
N ASP A 273 -25.65 7.28 -19.55
CA ASP A 273 -25.55 5.85 -19.89
C ASP A 273 -24.09 5.36 -20.05
N ALA A 274 -23.11 6.05 -19.46
CA ALA A 274 -21.70 5.64 -19.55
C ALA A 274 -21.47 4.23 -19.00
N ASP A 275 -20.55 3.49 -19.62
CA ASP A 275 -20.10 2.20 -19.09
C ASP A 275 -19.22 2.41 -17.86
N LEU A 276 -19.73 2.01 -16.70
CA LEU A 276 -19.05 2.10 -15.41
C LEU A 276 -18.44 0.76 -14.98
N THR A 277 -18.38 -0.21 -15.90
CA THR A 277 -17.68 -1.48 -15.69
C THR A 277 -16.20 -1.20 -15.43
N GLY A 278 -15.75 -1.52 -14.22
CA GLY A 278 -14.37 -1.25 -13.79
C GLY A 278 -14.08 0.21 -13.41
N ALA A 279 -15.10 1.07 -13.33
CA ALA A 279 -14.93 2.46 -12.91
C ALA A 279 -14.49 2.59 -11.44
N THR A 280 -13.82 3.70 -11.13
CA THR A 280 -13.50 4.09 -9.75
C THR A 280 -14.09 5.47 -9.47
N ILE A 281 -14.74 5.63 -8.32
CA ILE A 281 -15.08 6.94 -7.76
C ILE A 281 -14.12 7.30 -6.63
N TYR A 282 -13.52 8.48 -6.73
CA TYR A 282 -12.72 9.12 -5.69
C TYR A 282 -13.58 10.18 -5.03
N SER A 283 -13.75 10.14 -3.72
CA SER A 283 -14.45 11.18 -2.95
C SER A 283 -13.54 11.69 -1.83
N SER A 284 -13.43 13.01 -1.66
CA SER A 284 -12.56 13.57 -0.61
C SER A 284 -12.98 13.14 0.80
N LEU A 285 -14.26 12.86 1.02
CA LEU A 285 -14.84 12.40 2.28
C LEU A 285 -15.55 11.05 2.06
N GLU A 286 -15.80 10.30 3.11
CA GLU A 286 -16.63 9.10 3.06
C GLU A 286 -18.01 9.39 2.44
N PRO A 287 -18.45 8.62 1.43
CA PRO A 287 -19.79 8.76 0.89
C PRO A 287 -20.86 8.51 1.95
N CYS A 288 -21.74 9.49 2.20
CA CYS A 288 -22.71 9.38 3.28
C CYS A 288 -23.63 8.16 3.14
N SER A 289 -24.01 7.55 4.27
CA SER A 289 -24.96 6.42 4.32
C SER A 289 -26.43 6.87 4.33
N SER A 290 -26.71 8.07 4.84
CA SER A 290 -28.04 8.67 4.90
C SER A 290 -27.99 10.19 4.70
N ARG A 291 -29.13 10.81 4.38
CA ARG A 291 -29.24 12.26 4.17
C ARG A 291 -30.56 12.78 4.75
N ALA A 292 -30.50 13.94 5.38
CA ALA A 292 -31.70 14.69 5.76
C ALA A 292 -32.30 15.47 4.57
N SER A 293 -31.44 15.91 3.63
CA SER A 293 -31.83 16.78 2.52
C SER A 293 -32.47 16.05 1.33
N ARG A 294 -32.16 14.76 1.13
CA ARG A 294 -32.69 13.93 0.03
C ARG A 294 -32.91 12.48 0.47
N ALA A 295 -33.79 11.78 -0.24
CA ALA A 295 -34.14 10.39 0.05
C ALA A 295 -33.04 9.38 -0.30
N VAL A 296 -32.18 9.70 -1.28
CA VAL A 296 -31.10 8.81 -1.75
C VAL A 296 -29.75 9.32 -1.27
N SER A 297 -28.98 8.46 -0.61
CA SER A 297 -27.63 8.77 -0.10
C SER A 297 -26.55 8.58 -1.17
N CYS A 298 -25.37 9.18 -0.97
CA CYS A 298 -24.24 9.00 -1.89
C CYS A 298 -23.84 7.52 -2.03
N THR A 299 -23.80 6.80 -0.91
CA THR A 299 -23.64 5.33 -0.89
C THR A 299 -24.62 4.64 -1.84
N GLN A 300 -25.92 4.98 -1.77
CA GLN A 300 -26.93 4.37 -2.62
C GLN A 300 -26.79 4.78 -4.10
N HIS A 301 -26.40 6.03 -4.39
CA HIS A 301 -26.11 6.47 -5.76
C HIS A 301 -24.97 5.65 -6.38
N ILE A 302 -23.88 5.41 -5.64
CA ILE A 302 -22.74 4.59 -6.09
C ILE A 302 -23.19 3.16 -6.38
N LEU A 303 -24.01 2.56 -5.50
CA LEU A 303 -24.54 1.21 -5.69
C LEU A 303 -25.45 1.12 -6.91
N ASN A 304 -26.35 2.08 -7.11
CA ASN A 304 -27.26 2.14 -8.25
C ASN A 304 -26.50 2.33 -9.58
N ALA A 305 -25.45 3.14 -9.57
CA ALA A 305 -24.57 3.34 -10.73
C ALA A 305 -23.70 2.11 -11.04
N GLY A 306 -23.64 1.13 -10.14
CA GLY A 306 -22.85 -0.08 -10.35
C GLY A 306 -21.34 0.09 -10.23
N ILE A 307 -20.86 1.24 -9.74
CA ILE A 307 -19.42 1.55 -9.64
C ILE A 307 -18.74 0.54 -8.70
N PRO A 308 -17.76 -0.25 -9.17
CA PRO A 308 -17.19 -1.35 -8.40
C PRO A 308 -16.19 -0.90 -7.33
N ARG A 309 -15.57 0.27 -7.48
CA ARG A 309 -14.45 0.71 -6.64
C ARG A 309 -14.62 2.14 -6.14
N VAL A 310 -14.39 2.33 -4.84
CA VAL A 310 -14.54 3.60 -4.13
C VAL A 310 -13.27 3.89 -3.35
N VAL A 311 -12.76 5.11 -3.46
CA VAL A 311 -11.56 5.56 -2.73
C VAL A 311 -11.87 6.89 -2.04
N PHE A 312 -11.56 7.01 -0.75
CA PHE A 312 -11.75 8.26 -0.02
C PHE A 312 -10.67 8.53 1.03
N ALA A 313 -10.52 9.79 1.44
CA ALA A 313 -9.40 10.23 2.28
C ALA A 313 -9.74 10.29 3.76
N TRP A 314 -10.99 10.63 4.11
CA TRP A 314 -11.38 10.85 5.48
C TRP A 314 -12.77 10.29 5.77
N ARG A 315 -12.91 9.51 6.84
CA ARG A 315 -14.20 9.08 7.36
C ARG A 315 -14.97 10.27 7.89
N GLU A 316 -16.28 10.29 7.64
CA GLU A 316 -17.12 11.38 8.13
C GLU A 316 -17.10 11.36 9.67
N PRO A 317 -16.60 12.41 10.36
CA PRO A 317 -16.69 12.47 11.80
C PRO A 317 -18.16 12.58 12.20
N ASN A 318 -18.51 12.14 13.42
CA ASN A 318 -19.89 12.13 13.92
C ASN A 318 -20.40 13.56 14.22
N LEU A 319 -20.58 14.36 13.17
CA LEU A 319 -21.07 15.74 13.18
C LEU A 319 -22.48 15.81 12.60
N PHE A 320 -22.77 15.05 11.54
CA PHE A 320 -24.07 15.09 10.87
C PHE A 320 -24.74 13.71 10.79
N VAL A 321 -23.98 12.63 10.64
CA VAL A 321 -24.49 11.25 10.58
C VAL A 321 -23.51 10.31 11.31
N ASP A 322 -24.04 9.26 11.94
CA ASP A 322 -23.26 8.06 12.26
C ASP A 322 -23.00 7.29 10.96
N CYS A 323 -22.00 7.74 10.21
CA CYS A 323 -21.77 7.31 8.84
C CYS A 323 -21.22 5.88 8.81
N VAL A 324 -21.87 5.03 8.00
CA VAL A 324 -21.50 3.63 7.77
C VAL A 324 -21.41 3.34 6.27
N GLY A 325 -20.99 4.35 5.49
CA GLY A 325 -20.98 4.32 4.04
C GLY A 325 -19.96 3.32 3.51
N ALA A 326 -18.75 3.35 4.06
CA ALA A 326 -17.69 2.41 3.72
C ALA A 326 -18.09 0.95 4.00
N GLU A 327 -18.74 0.70 5.15
CA GLU A 327 -19.22 -0.62 5.56
C GLU A 327 -20.33 -1.11 4.63
N THR A 328 -21.29 -0.24 4.29
CA THR A 328 -22.40 -0.57 3.38
C THR A 328 -21.88 -0.93 1.99
N LEU A 329 -20.93 -0.16 1.45
CA LEU A 329 -20.29 -0.43 0.16
C LEU A 329 -19.53 -1.77 0.17
N ARG A 330 -18.75 -2.04 1.22
CA ARG A 330 -18.01 -3.31 1.37
C ARG A 330 -18.96 -4.50 1.46
N ALA A 331 -20.04 -4.38 2.23
CA ALA A 331 -21.05 -5.44 2.37
C ALA A 331 -21.76 -5.75 1.05
N ALA A 332 -21.91 -4.75 0.18
CA ALA A 332 -22.41 -4.90 -1.19
C ALA A 332 -21.36 -5.39 -2.19
N GLY A 333 -20.16 -5.79 -1.74
CA GLY A 333 -19.10 -6.35 -2.57
C GLY A 333 -18.26 -5.32 -3.33
N ARG A 334 -18.33 -4.03 -2.97
CA ARG A 334 -17.47 -3.00 -3.58
C ARG A 334 -16.08 -3.03 -2.97
N GLU A 335 -15.07 -2.74 -3.79
CA GLU A 335 -13.73 -2.46 -3.28
C GLU A 335 -13.72 -1.05 -2.70
N VAL A 336 -13.41 -0.92 -1.40
CA VAL A 336 -13.35 0.37 -0.71
C VAL A 336 -11.96 0.59 -0.14
N ARG A 337 -11.31 1.69 -0.54
CA ARG A 337 -9.98 2.09 -0.08
C ARG A 337 -10.01 3.41 0.66
N GLU A 338 -9.32 3.42 1.80
CA GLU A 338 -9.14 4.60 2.64
C GLU A 338 -7.69 5.07 2.52
N LEU A 339 -7.49 6.36 2.22
CA LEU A 339 -6.18 7.02 2.16
C LEU A 339 -6.07 8.09 3.26
N PRO A 340 -5.93 7.66 4.53
CA PRO A 340 -5.97 8.56 5.69
C PRO A 340 -4.80 9.54 5.76
N ASP A 341 -3.70 9.29 5.04
CA ASP A 341 -2.58 10.22 4.90
C ASP A 341 -2.97 11.53 4.19
N LEU A 342 -4.08 11.53 3.43
CA LEU A 342 -4.65 12.73 2.82
C LEU A 342 -5.71 13.42 3.68
N SER A 343 -6.13 12.83 4.81
CA SER A 343 -7.21 13.36 5.65
C SER A 343 -6.96 14.79 6.15
N ALA A 344 -5.70 15.15 6.44
CA ALA A 344 -5.33 16.49 6.88
C ALA A 344 -5.68 17.57 5.83
N LEU A 345 -5.56 17.25 4.54
CA LEU A 345 -5.95 18.16 3.46
C LEU A 345 -7.47 18.33 3.41
N VAL A 346 -8.22 17.24 3.57
CA VAL A 346 -9.70 17.28 3.62
C VAL A 346 -10.18 18.12 4.81
N LYS A 347 -9.57 17.92 5.98
CA LYS A 347 -9.86 18.70 7.21
C LYS A 347 -9.59 20.19 6.99
N ALA A 348 -8.49 20.54 6.32
CA ALA A 348 -8.16 21.93 6.00
C ALA A 348 -9.22 22.58 5.09
N THR A 349 -9.69 21.88 4.05
CA THR A 349 -10.77 22.40 3.17
C THR A 349 -12.11 22.58 3.92
N ASN A 350 -12.28 21.86 5.04
CA ASN A 350 -13.48 21.86 5.88
C ASN A 350 -13.31 22.62 7.21
N ALA A 351 -12.27 23.45 7.34
CA ALA A 351 -11.97 24.18 8.58
C ALA A 351 -13.04 25.21 9.00
N HIS A 352 -14.04 25.47 8.16
CA HIS A 352 -15.21 26.28 8.50
C HIS A 352 -16.21 25.57 9.43
N LEU A 353 -16.09 24.24 9.59
CA LEU A 353 -16.92 23.44 10.47
C LEU A 353 -16.26 23.27 11.85
N PRO A 354 -17.03 23.09 12.93
CA PRO A 354 -16.50 22.78 14.25
C PRO A 354 -16.06 21.31 14.31
N LEU A 355 -15.01 20.98 13.56
CA LEU A 355 -14.38 19.66 13.59
C LEU A 355 -13.69 19.53 14.95
N GLY A 356 -14.21 18.68 15.85
CA GLY A 356 -13.49 18.34 17.08
C GLY A 356 -12.09 17.81 16.76
N ASP A 357 -11.13 18.09 17.64
CA ASP A 357 -9.72 17.66 17.49
C ASP A 357 -9.56 16.15 17.30
#